data_AF-A0A7W3SWN6-F1
#
_entry.id   AF-A0A7W3SWN6-F1
#
_cell.length_a   1.000
_cell.length_b   1.000
_cell.length_c   1.000
_cell.angle_alpha   90.00
_cell.angle_beta   90.00
_cell.angle_gamma   90.00
#
_symmetry.space_group_name_H-M   'P 1'
#
loop_
_entity.id
_entity.type
_entity.pdbx_description
1 polymer ?
#
loop_
_entity_poly.entity_id
_entity_poly.type
_entity_poly.pdbx_seq_one_letter_code
_entity_poly.pdbx_strand_id
1 'polypeptide(L)' 'MYKTFAKLLKERNVTAYKVAKETGIAQSTLSDWKNGRSTPKLDKLQKLADYFSVSLEFLLKEQSD' A
#
# COMPACT_ATOMS: atom_id res chain seq x y z
N MET A 1 -2.38 -8.06 0.30
CA MET A 1 -1.88 -6.65 0.41
C MET A 1 -2.05 -5.80 -0.87
N TYR A 2 -1.33 -6.04 -1.98
CA TYR A 2 -1.32 -5.08 -3.11
C TYR A 2 -2.71 -4.83 -3.73
N LYS A 3 -3.58 -5.85 -3.78
CA LYS A 3 -4.99 -5.69 -4.20
C LYS A 3 -5.71 -4.62 -3.36
N THR A 4 -5.59 -4.67 -2.04
CA THR A 4 -6.16 -3.69 -1.12
C THR A 4 -5.58 -2.30 -1.32
N PHE A 5 -4.25 -2.21 -1.48
CA PHE A 5 -3.60 -0.95 -1.81
C PHE A 5 -4.16 -0.34 -3.10
N ALA A 6 -4.29 -1.12 -4.18
CA ALA A 6 -4.84 -0.66 -5.45
C ALA A 6 -6.32 -0.24 -5.35
N LYS A 7 -7.10 -0.91 -4.51
CA LYS A 7 -8.48 -0.51 -4.19
C LYS A 7 -8.51 0.86 -3.51
N LEU A 8 -7.68 1.07 -2.48
CA LEU A 8 -7.58 2.34 -1.77
C LEU A 8 -7.14 3.50 -2.67
N LEU A 9 -6.22 3.25 -3.62
CA LEU A 9 -5.86 4.24 -4.64
C LEU A 9 -7.08 4.74 -5.44
N LYS A 10 -7.93 3.80 -5.88
CA LYS A 10 -9.15 4.12 -6.65
C LYS A 10 -10.18 4.85 -5.78
N GLU A 11 -10.45 4.34 -4.58
CA GLU A 11 -11.44 4.91 -3.66
C GLU A 11 -11.08 6.32 -3.18
N ARG A 12 -9.79 6.62 -3.04
CA ARG A 12 -9.29 7.92 -2.61
C ARG A 12 -8.90 8.84 -3.77
N ASN A 13 -9.05 8.37 -5.02
CA ASN A 13 -8.66 9.08 -6.23
C ASN A 13 -7.20 9.62 -6.16
N VAL A 14 -6.28 8.75 -5.72
CA VAL A 14 -4.85 9.07 -5.61
C VAL A 14 -4.02 8.09 -6.43
N THR A 15 -2.86 8.56 -6.91
CA THR A 15 -1.93 7.72 -7.65
C THR A 15 -0.89 7.12 -6.71
N ALA A 16 -0.31 5.97 -7.09
CA ALA A 16 0.83 5.40 -6.37
C ALA A 16 2.01 6.38 -6.26
N TYR A 17 2.15 7.31 -7.21
CA TYR A 17 3.16 8.38 -7.17
C TYR A 17 2.89 9.36 -6.04
N LYS A 18 1.64 9.80 -5.88
CA LYS A 18 1.25 10.69 -4.78
C LYS A 18 1.49 10.02 -3.43
N VAL A 19 1.07 8.76 -3.28
CA VAL A 19 1.31 8.00 -2.04
C VAL A 19 2.79 7.85 -1.76
N ALA A 20 3.60 7.53 -2.77
CA ALA A 20 5.05 7.41 -2.61
C ALA A 20 5.69 8.72 -2.10
N LYS A 21 5.26 9.85 -2.66
CA LYS A 21 5.72 11.19 -2.26
C LYS A 21 5.32 11.53 -0.83
N GLU A 22 4.08 11.23 -0.43
CA GLU A 22 3.53 11.62 0.87
C GLU A 22 3.93 10.68 2.01
N THR A 23 4.15 9.39 1.72
CA THR A 23 4.60 8.39 2.72
C THR A 23 6.12 8.25 2.81
N GLY A 24 6.85 8.78 1.82
CA GLY A 24 8.29 8.57 1.67
C GLY A 24 8.67 7.14 1.26
N ILE A 25 7.70 6.31 0.87
CA ILE A 25 7.94 4.97 0.34
C ILE A 25 8.26 5.10 -1.14
N ALA A 26 9.41 4.59 -1.59
CA ALA A 26 9.78 4.67 -3.00
C ALA A 26 8.75 3.97 -3.90
N GLN A 27 8.45 4.58 -5.05
CA GLN A 27 7.57 4.02 -6.07
C GLN A 27 8.03 2.63 -6.56
N SER A 28 9.34 2.42 -6.62
CA SER A 28 9.96 1.11 -6.91
C SER A 28 9.60 0.07 -5.86
N THR A 29 9.59 0.44 -4.56
CA THR A 29 9.17 -0.45 -3.47
C THR A 29 7.71 -0.87 -3.63
N LEU A 30 6.80 0.07 -3.94
CA LEU A 30 5.38 -0.25 -4.19
C LEU A 30 5.22 -1.21 -5.39
N SER A 31 6.03 -1.01 -6.43
CA SER A 31 6.06 -1.87 -7.63
C SER A 31 6.63 -3.25 -7.33
N ASP A 32 7.62 -3.36 -6.46
CA ASP A 32 8.18 -4.66 -6.04
C ASP A 32 7.17 -5.47 -5.25
N TRP A 33 6.37 -4.83 -4.39
CA TRP A 33 5.29 -5.50 -3.67
C TRP A 33 4.17 -5.98 -4.58
N LYS A 34 3.87 -5.23 -5.65
CA LYS A 34 2.93 -5.68 -6.70
C LYS A 34 3.37 -6.99 -7.33
N ASN A 35 4.67 -7.09 -7.61
CA ASN A 35 5.26 -8.19 -8.38
C ASN A 35 5.79 -9.32 -7.47
N GLY A 36 5.58 -9.24 -6.15
CA GLY A 36 6.09 -10.23 -5.19
C GLY A 36 7.62 -10.26 -5.06
N ARG A 37 8.34 -9.24 -5.53
CA ARG A 37 9.82 -9.18 -5.51
C ARG A 37 10.39 -8.82 -4.14
N SER A 38 9.57 -8.22 -3.27
CA SER A 38 9.97 -7.94 -1.89
C SER A 38 8.78 -8.06 -0.94
N THR A 39 9.09 -8.35 0.32
CA THR A 39 8.10 -8.38 1.40
C THR A 39 8.03 -7.03 2.09
N PRO A 40 6.84 -6.42 2.22
CA PRO A 40 6.67 -5.17 2.95
C PRO A 40 7.02 -5.36 4.43
N LYS A 41 7.84 -4.44 4.98
CA LYS A 41 8.13 -4.38 6.42
C LYS A 41 7.04 -3.65 7.17
N LEU A 42 6.90 -3.94 8.46
CA LEU A 42 5.85 -3.39 9.33
C LEU A 42 5.85 -1.85 9.37
N ASP A 43 7.02 -1.23 9.41
CA ASP A 43 7.17 0.23 9.39
C ASP A 43 6.53 0.88 8.15
N LYS A 44 6.75 0.29 6.97
CA LYS A 44 6.17 0.81 5.73
C LYS A 44 4.69 0.48 5.59
N LEU A 45 4.26 -0.67 6.11
CA LEU A 45 2.85 -1.01 6.17
C LEU A 45 2.09 -0.02 7.06
N GLN A 46 2.67 0.36 8.21
CA GLN A 46 2.06 1.33 9.13
C GLN A 46 1.90 2.68 8.45
N LYS A 47 2.93 3.17 7.75
CA LYS A 47 2.84 4.42 6.97
C LYS A 47 1.72 4.41 5.94
N LEU A 48 1.51 3.29 5.25
CA LEU A 48 0.39 3.16 4.31
C LEU A 48 -0.97 3.15 5.05
N ALA A 49 -1.05 2.40 6.14
CA ALA A 49 -2.26 2.31 6.97
C ALA A 49 -2.67 3.70 7.50
N ASP A 50 -1.71 4.45 8.04
CA ASP A 50 -1.90 5.82 8.54
C ASP A 50 -2.35 6.76 7.42
N TYR A 51 -1.66 6.71 6.27
CA TYR A 51 -1.99 7.53 5.09
C TYR A 51 -3.44 7.32 4.62
N PHE A 52 -3.90 6.07 4.58
CA PHE A 52 -5.26 5.75 4.17
C PHE A 52 -6.28 5.78 5.31
N SER A 53 -5.83 6.03 6.55
CA SER A 53 -6.62 5.96 7.78
C SER A 53 -7.38 4.63 7.91
N VAL A 54 -6.67 3.53 7.68
CA VAL A 54 -7.17 2.15 7.80
C VAL A 54 -6.30 1.36 8.78
N SER A 55 -6.78 0.22 9.27
CA SER A 55 -5.96 -0.66 10.09
C SER A 55 -4.97 -1.47 9.26
N LEU A 56 -3.89 -1.94 9.89
CA LEU A 56 -2.91 -2.83 9.25
C LEU A 56 -3.55 -4.13 8.78
N GLU A 57 -4.47 -4.70 9.57
CA GLU A 57 -5.19 -5.93 9.22
C GLU A 57 -6.01 -5.74 7.95
N PHE A 58 -6.66 -4.57 7.81
CA PHE A 58 -7.40 -4.25 6.60
C PHE A 58 -6.47 -4.19 5.38
N LEU A 59 -5.34 -3.48 5.50
CA LEU A 59 -4.36 -3.33 4.41
C LEU A 59 -3.76 -4.69 4.00
N LEU A 60 -3.49 -5.56 4.98
CA LEU A 60 -2.91 -6.88 4.76
C LEU A 60 -3.92 -7.89 4.26
N LYS A 61 -5.21 -7.70 4.53
CA LYS A 61 -6.29 -8.62 4.16
C LYS A 61 -6.12 -9.05 2.70
N GLU A 62 -5.89 -10.34 2.53
CA GLU A 62 -6.01 -10.96 1.22
C GLU A 62 -7.50 -11.11 0.97
N GLN A 63 -8.01 -10.47 -0.08
CA GLN A 63 -9.32 -10.88 -0.60
C GLN A 63 -9.08 -12.25 -1.24
N SER A 64 -9.31 -13.29 -0.44
CA SER A 64 -9.69 -14.60 -0.91
C SER A 64 -11.00 -14.39 -1.66
N ASP A 65 -10.94 -14.47 -2.99
CA ASP A 65 -12.10 -14.84 -3.78
C ASP A 65 -12.40 -16.33 -3.55
#